data_AF-A0A2M8EMN4-F1
#
_entry.id   AF-A0A2M8EMN4-F1
#
_cell.length_a   1.000
_cell.length_b   1.000
_cell.length_c   1.000
_cell.angle_alpha   90.00
_cell.angle_beta   90.00
_cell.angle_gamma   90.00
#
_symmetry.space_group_name_H-M   'P 1'
#
loop_
_entity.id
_entity.type
_entity.pdbx_description
1 polymer ?
#
loop_
_entity_poly.entity_id
_entity_poly.type
_entity_poly.pdbx_seq_one_letter_code
_entity_poly.pdbx_strand_id
1 'polypeptide(L)'
;MNTFPVRFGRKGFTLIELLIVIVIIGILAGVVLVVLNPAKQQRKSAESVLSANTNKLCLALNSCAATTATAGNCGSATFATTLALIGAADPTGIPAASTFASAISGNVVTITGTLSATAGVPKTDSTACNYSCSFDFGAGTATRLLPDAGCW
;
A
#
# COMPACT_ATOMS: atom_id res chain seq x y z
N MET A 1 67.13 -17.96 -34.19
CA MET A 1 65.85 -18.28 -33.51
C MET A 1 64.74 -17.54 -34.24
N ASN A 2 63.83 -18.24 -34.91
CA ASN A 2 62.67 -17.59 -35.54
C ASN A 2 61.44 -17.90 -34.68
N THR A 3 60.87 -16.85 -34.09
CA THR A 3 59.63 -16.88 -33.32
C THR A 3 58.44 -16.94 -34.28
N PHE A 4 57.61 -17.97 -34.15
CA PHE A 4 56.36 -18.08 -34.89
C PHE A 4 55.26 -17.24 -34.20
N PRO A 5 54.66 -16.24 -34.88
CA PRO A 5 53.61 -15.44 -34.29
C PRO A 5 52.27 -16.18 -34.32
N VAL A 6 51.73 -16.52 -33.14
CA VAL A 6 50.36 -17.06 -33.00
C VAL A 6 49.37 -15.92 -33.24
N ARG A 7 48.82 -15.84 -34.45
CA ARG A 7 47.71 -14.92 -34.75
C ARG A 7 46.41 -15.53 -34.26
N PHE A 8 45.91 -15.05 -33.11
CA PHE A 8 44.52 -15.25 -32.74
C PHE A 8 43.64 -14.51 -33.76
N GLY A 9 43.07 -15.27 -34.69
CA GLY A 9 42.08 -14.76 -35.64
C GLY A 9 40.93 -14.14 -34.87
N ARG A 10 40.76 -12.83 -34.99
CA ARG A 10 39.59 -12.12 -34.46
C ARG A 10 38.38 -12.56 -35.29
N LYS A 11 37.70 -13.63 -34.87
CA LYS A 11 36.36 -13.98 -35.34
C LYS A 11 35.43 -12.85 -34.90
N GLY A 12 35.10 -11.96 -35.84
CA GLY A 12 34.06 -10.96 -35.64
C GLY A 12 32.70 -11.66 -35.60
N PHE A 13 31.82 -11.18 -34.72
CA PHE A 13 30.41 -11.55 -34.73
C PHE A 13 29.81 -11.25 -36.11
N THR A 14 29.06 -12.19 -36.66
CA THR A 14 28.31 -11.96 -37.88
C THR A 14 27.13 -11.03 -37.59
N LEU A 15 26.76 -10.19 -38.56
CA LEU A 15 25.58 -9.32 -38.42
C LEU A 15 24.31 -10.13 -38.14
N ILE A 16 24.24 -11.35 -38.66
CA ILE A 16 23.09 -12.24 -38.44
C ILE A 16 23.04 -12.80 -37.02
N GLU A 17 24.19 -13.09 -36.40
CA GLU A 17 24.27 -13.47 -34.98
C GLU A 17 23.81 -12.32 -34.08
N LEU A 18 24.16 -11.08 -34.40
CA LEU A 18 23.67 -9.94 -33.62
C LEU A 18 22.16 -9.72 -33.83
N LEU A 19 21.68 -9.89 -35.06
CA LEU A 19 20.27 -9.70 -35.41
C LEU A 19 19.36 -10.71 -34.70
N ILE A 20 19.74 -11.99 -34.63
CA ILE A 20 18.91 -12.98 -33.93
C ILE A 20 18.88 -12.74 -32.41
N VAL A 21 19.98 -12.23 -31.83
CA VAL A 21 20.07 -11.95 -30.40
C VAL A 21 19.13 -10.80 -30.00
N ILE A 22 19.09 -9.71 -30.77
CA ILE A 22 18.16 -8.61 -30.47
C ILE A 22 16.70 -9.03 -30.62
N VAL A 23 16.40 -9.95 -31.55
CA VAL A 23 15.06 -10.52 -31.73
C VAL A 23 14.67 -11.36 -30.52
N ILE A 24 15.56 -12.24 -30.05
CA ILE A 24 15.31 -13.09 -28.88
C ILE A 24 15.15 -12.22 -27.62
N ILE A 25 16.02 -11.23 -27.40
CA ILE A 25 15.92 -10.31 -26.26
C ILE A 25 14.61 -9.51 -26.33
N GLY A 26 14.18 -9.06 -27.52
CA GLY A 26 12.92 -8.37 -27.71
C GLY A 26 11.69 -9.20 -27.32
N ILE A 27 11.66 -10.48 -27.72
CA ILE A 27 10.56 -11.39 -27.37
C ILE A 27 10.53 -11.66 -25.85
N LEU A 28 11.69 -11.97 -25.26
CA LEU A 28 11.79 -12.25 -23.83
C LEU A 28 11.41 -11.02 -22.98
N ALA A 29 11.85 -9.82 -23.38
CA ALA A 29 11.49 -8.57 -22.70
C ALA A 29 9.98 -8.30 -22.76
N GLY A 30 9.33 -8.56 -23.89
CA GLY A 30 7.88 -8.42 -24.04
C GLY A 30 7.09 -9.33 -23.09
N VAL A 31 7.47 -10.61 -22.97
CA VAL A 31 6.80 -11.56 -22.07
C VAL A 31 6.96 -11.17 -20.60
N VAL A 32 8.15 -10.71 -20.19
CA VAL A 32 8.43 -10.32 -18.80
C VAL A 32 7.55 -9.15 -18.35
N LEU A 33 7.29 -8.16 -19.21
CA LEU A 33 6.43 -7.02 -18.88
C LEU A 33 4.95 -7.41 -18.66
N VAL A 34 4.46 -8.45 -19.32
CA VAL A 34 3.09 -8.93 -19.12
C VAL A 34 2.95 -9.68 -17.79
N VAL A 35 4.00 -10.41 -17.39
CA VAL A 35 4.01 -11.20 -16.14
C VAL A 35 4.15 -10.29 -14.91
N LEU A 36 4.97 -9.24 -14.99
CA LEU A 36 5.10 -8.25 -13.93
C LEU A 36 3.91 -7.29 -14.00
N ASN A 37 2.98 -7.42 -13.06
CA ASN A 37 1.94 -6.40 -12.85
C ASN A 37 2.40 -5.44 -11.74
N PRO A 38 3.17 -4.38 -12.06
CA PRO A 38 3.69 -3.45 -11.05
C PRO A 38 2.57 -2.75 -10.29
N ALA A 39 1.40 -2.54 -10.91
CA ALA A 39 0.25 -1.93 -10.28
C ALA A 39 -0.29 -2.76 -9.10
N LYS A 40 -0.40 -4.09 -9.26
CA LYS A 40 -0.82 -4.99 -8.17
C LYS A 40 0.19 -4.98 -7.02
N GLN A 41 1.48 -4.96 -7.33
CA GLN A 41 2.53 -4.94 -6.32
C GLN A 41 2.53 -3.62 -5.53
N GLN A 42 2.37 -2.48 -6.22
CA GLN A 42 2.24 -1.17 -5.59
C GLN A 42 0.98 -1.09 -4.71
N ARG A 43 -0.14 -1.67 -5.16
CA ARG A 43 -1.37 -1.75 -4.35
C ARG A 43 -1.18 -2.50 -3.06
N LYS A 44 -0.59 -3.69 -3.14
CA LYS A 44 -0.36 -4.53 -1.96
C LYS A 44 0.53 -3.82 -0.92
N SER A 45 1.54 -3.08 -1.39
CA SER A 45 2.36 -2.23 -0.53
C SER A 45 1.54 -1.10 0.12
N ALA A 46 0.71 -0.41 -0.66
CA ALA A 46 -0.15 0.66 -0.16
C ALA A 46 -1.20 0.15 0.86
N GLU A 47 -1.82 -1.00 0.61
CA GLU A 47 -2.75 -1.65 1.55
C GLU A 47 -2.07 -2.06 2.85
N SER A 48 -0.82 -2.55 2.78
CA SER A 48 -0.04 -2.91 3.96
C SER A 48 0.25 -1.68 4.83
N VAL A 49 0.61 -0.56 4.22
CA VAL A 49 0.82 0.72 4.91
C VAL A 49 -0.50 1.26 5.49
N LEU A 50 -1.60 1.19 4.72
CA LEU A 50 -2.92 1.59 5.19
C LEU A 50 -3.32 0.80 6.44
N SER A 51 -3.21 -0.53 6.40
CA SER A 51 -3.56 -1.41 7.52
C SER A 51 -2.74 -1.08 8.77
N ALA A 52 -1.43 -0.89 8.61
CA ALA A 52 -0.54 -0.50 9.71
C ALA A 52 -0.93 0.86 10.30
N ASN A 53 -1.22 1.86 9.46
CA ASN A 53 -1.60 3.19 9.91
C ASN A 53 -2.96 3.17 10.61
N THR A 54 -3.98 2.52 10.04
CA THR A 54 -5.28 2.39 10.71
C THR A 54 -5.14 1.65 12.04
N ASN A 55 -4.29 0.63 12.14
CA ASN A 55 -4.05 -0.07 13.42
C ASN A 55 -3.48 0.86 14.50
N LYS A 56 -2.55 1.76 14.14
CA LYS A 56 -2.05 2.79 15.06
C LYS A 56 -3.19 3.69 15.55
N LEU A 57 -4.11 4.07 14.66
CA LEU A 57 -5.27 4.88 15.01
C LEU A 57 -6.25 4.13 15.93
N CYS A 58 -6.47 2.84 15.69
CA CYS A 58 -7.28 2.00 16.57
C CYS A 58 -6.69 1.91 17.97
N LEU A 59 -5.37 1.77 18.07
CA LEU A 59 -4.69 1.76 19.36
C LEU A 59 -4.79 3.12 20.07
N ALA A 60 -4.68 4.23 19.32
CA ALA A 60 -4.89 5.56 19.87
C ALA A 60 -6.32 5.75 20.39
N LEU A 61 -7.33 5.23 19.66
CA LEU A 61 -8.71 5.24 20.11
C LEU A 61 -8.89 4.43 21.40
N ASN A 62 -8.32 3.23 21.48
CA ASN A 62 -8.37 2.42 22.70
C ASN A 62 -7.70 3.11 23.89
N SER A 63 -6.58 3.81 23.67
CA SER A 63 -5.91 4.61 24.70
C SER A 63 -6.76 5.80 25.16
N CYS A 64 -7.43 6.48 24.23
CA CYS A 64 -8.38 7.55 24.54
C CYS A 64 -9.59 7.02 25.34
N ALA A 65 -10.11 5.86 24.95
CA ALA A 65 -11.21 5.21 25.66
C ALA A 65 -10.82 4.72 27.06
N ALA A 66 -9.55 4.37 27.27
CA ALA A 66 -9.02 4.02 28.59
C ALA A 66 -8.88 5.23 29.53
N THR A 67 -8.79 6.45 28.98
CA THR A 67 -8.57 7.68 29.74
C THR A 67 -9.82 8.55 29.89
N THR A 68 -10.86 8.29 29.10
CA THR A 68 -12.12 9.06 29.13
C THR A 68 -13.33 8.16 28.98
N ALA A 69 -14.43 8.51 29.64
CA ALA A 69 -15.70 7.76 29.56
C ALA A 69 -16.64 8.24 28.46
N THR A 70 -16.27 9.29 27.71
CA THR A 70 -17.15 9.98 26.77
C THR A 70 -16.66 9.84 25.32
N ALA A 71 -17.47 9.20 24.48
CA ALA A 71 -17.17 9.01 23.05
C ALA A 71 -16.84 10.33 22.32
N GLY A 72 -17.47 11.43 22.73
CA GLY A 72 -17.22 12.77 22.18
C GLY A 72 -15.77 13.24 22.29
N ASN A 73 -15.04 12.83 23.32
CA ASN A 73 -13.63 13.21 23.48
C ASN A 73 -12.72 12.45 22.52
N CYS A 74 -13.08 11.20 22.19
CA CYS A 74 -12.29 10.30 21.36
C CYS A 74 -12.75 10.21 19.90
N GLY A 75 -13.74 10.99 19.48
CA GLY A 75 -14.12 11.12 18.07
C GLY A 75 -14.42 12.56 17.65
N SER A 76 -13.99 13.54 18.46
CA SER A 76 -14.11 14.96 18.15
C SER A 76 -13.27 15.36 16.93
N ALA A 77 -13.58 16.50 16.32
CA ALA A 77 -12.79 17.05 15.20
C ALA A 77 -11.30 17.23 15.54
N THR A 78 -10.96 17.47 16.81
CA THR A 78 -9.58 17.55 17.32
C THR A 78 -8.88 16.18 17.36
N PHE A 79 -9.63 15.12 17.65
CA PHE A 79 -9.13 13.76 17.53
C PHE A 79 -8.94 13.39 16.04
N ALA A 80 -9.84 13.84 15.16
CA ALA A 80 -9.72 13.64 13.72
C ALA A 80 -8.48 14.35 13.11
N THR A 81 -8.13 15.55 13.58
CA THR A 81 -6.93 16.27 13.13
C THR A 81 -5.63 15.64 13.64
N THR A 82 -5.63 15.10 14.86
CA THR A 82 -4.50 14.31 15.38
C THR A 82 -4.40 12.93 14.70
N LEU A 83 -5.53 12.33 14.31
CA LEU A 83 -5.59 11.16 13.43
C LEU A 83 -4.92 11.43 12.08
N ALA A 84 -5.14 12.62 11.51
CA ALA A 84 -4.49 13.02 10.26
C ALA A 84 -2.96 13.09 10.43
N LEU A 85 -2.45 13.55 11.58
CA LEU A 85 -1.01 13.56 11.86
C LEU A 85 -0.42 12.15 12.04
N ILE A 86 -1.12 11.24 12.73
CA ILE A 86 -0.66 9.86 12.98
C ILE A 86 -0.81 8.98 11.73
N GLY A 87 -1.89 9.15 10.96
CA GLY A 87 -2.21 8.34 9.79
C GLY A 87 -1.53 8.79 8.50
N ALA A 88 -1.23 10.09 8.35
CA ALA A 88 -0.69 10.62 7.10
C ALA A 88 0.84 10.61 6.98
N ALA A 89 1.58 10.64 8.09
CA ALA A 89 3.01 10.97 8.03
C ALA A 89 3.98 9.79 8.24
N ASP A 90 3.54 8.63 8.74
CA ASP A 90 4.50 7.69 9.36
C ASP A 90 4.32 6.21 9.00
N PRO A 91 5.32 5.52 8.42
CA PRO A 91 6.66 6.01 8.05
C PRO A 91 6.71 6.46 6.59
N THR A 92 6.86 7.77 6.39
CA THR A 92 7.13 8.45 5.10
C THR A 92 6.15 8.16 3.97
N GLY A 93 5.14 9.03 3.87
CA GLY A 93 4.24 9.13 2.72
C GLY A 93 2.92 8.42 2.97
N ILE A 94 1.84 9.20 2.97
CA ILE A 94 0.48 8.71 2.77
C ILE A 94 0.53 7.83 1.52
N PRO A 95 0.15 6.52 1.57
CA PRO A 95 -0.04 5.80 0.32
C PRO A 95 -0.99 6.62 -0.54
N ALA A 96 -0.60 6.91 -1.78
CA ALA A 96 -1.35 7.81 -2.65
C ALA A 96 -2.84 7.41 -2.63
N ALA A 97 -3.70 8.41 -2.45
CA ALA A 97 -5.15 8.22 -2.37
C ALA A 97 -5.70 7.49 -1.13
N SER A 98 -4.96 7.49 -0.01
CA SER A 98 -5.52 7.07 1.27
C SER A 98 -6.08 8.23 2.09
N THR A 99 -7.19 7.97 2.78
CA THR A 99 -7.87 8.90 3.68
C THR A 99 -8.19 8.21 5.00
N PHE A 100 -8.14 8.96 6.10
CA PHE A 100 -8.48 8.46 7.43
C PHE A 100 -9.60 9.32 8.01
N ALA A 101 -10.60 8.68 8.60
CA ALA A 101 -11.75 9.34 9.18
C ALA A 101 -12.13 8.72 10.53
N SER A 102 -12.61 9.56 11.44
CA SER A 102 -13.31 9.13 12.65
C SER A 102 -14.76 9.55 12.58
N ALA A 103 -15.67 8.65 12.93
CA ALA A 103 -17.09 8.92 13.07
C ALA A 103 -17.57 8.56 14.49
N ILE A 104 -18.48 9.36 15.04
CA ILE A 104 -19.17 9.04 16.29
C ILE A 104 -20.64 8.76 15.96
N SER A 105 -21.15 7.63 16.45
CA SER A 105 -22.57 7.30 16.43
C SER A 105 -22.99 6.86 17.83
N GLY A 106 -23.71 7.73 18.54
CA GLY A 106 -24.04 7.51 19.95
C GLY A 106 -22.77 7.35 20.79
N ASN A 107 -22.62 6.19 21.44
CA ASN A 107 -21.45 5.88 22.26
C ASN A 107 -20.37 5.10 21.50
N VAL A 108 -20.50 4.91 20.19
CA VAL A 108 -19.53 4.18 19.38
C VAL A 108 -18.69 5.15 18.57
N VAL A 109 -17.37 5.07 18.71
CA VAL A 109 -16.42 5.75 17.84
C VAL A 109 -15.87 4.75 16.85
N THR A 110 -15.92 5.05 15.57
CA THR A 110 -15.38 4.21 14.49
C THR A 110 -14.29 4.96 13.75
N ILE A 111 -13.14 4.31 13.58
CA ILE A 111 -12.07 4.77 12.70
C ILE A 111 -12.13 3.98 11.40
N THR A 112 -12.02 4.68 10.28
CA THR A 112 -11.94 4.08 8.94
C THR A 112 -10.74 4.65 8.22
N GLY A 113 -9.85 3.77 7.74
CA GLY A 113 -8.84 4.10 6.75
C GLY A 113 -9.28 3.54 5.40
N THR A 114 -9.24 4.37 4.37
CA THR A 114 -9.70 4.05 3.03
C THR A 114 -8.54 4.22 2.05
N LEU A 115 -8.32 3.26 1.16
CA LEU A 115 -7.46 3.38 -0.01
C LEU A 115 -8.36 3.43 -1.25
N SER A 116 -8.35 4.58 -1.93
CA SER A 116 -9.19 4.79 -3.12
C SER A 116 -8.74 3.93 -4.29
N ALA A 117 -9.70 3.48 -5.09
CA ALA A 117 -9.47 2.69 -6.30
C ALA A 117 -8.92 3.52 -7.48
N THR A 118 -8.92 4.86 -7.38
CA THR A 118 -8.79 5.74 -8.56
C THR A 118 -7.46 6.49 -8.66
N ALA A 119 -6.66 6.63 -7.59
CA ALA A 119 -5.45 7.47 -7.65
C ALA A 119 -4.15 6.70 -7.37
N GLY A 120 -3.29 6.63 -8.37
CA GLY A 120 -1.90 6.15 -8.29
C GLY A 120 -1.72 4.62 -8.20
N VAL A 121 -2.81 3.86 -8.04
CA VAL A 121 -2.77 2.43 -7.80
C VAL A 121 -3.86 1.73 -8.62
N PRO A 122 -3.57 1.27 -9.85
CA PRO A 122 -4.58 0.67 -10.72
C PRO A 122 -5.20 -0.59 -10.09
N LYS A 123 -6.49 -0.53 -9.81
CA LYS A 123 -7.34 -1.69 -9.50
C LYS A 123 -8.30 -1.91 -10.68
N THR A 124 -8.61 -3.18 -10.98
CA THR A 124 -9.53 -3.54 -12.07
C THR A 124 -10.99 -3.26 -11.71
N ASP A 125 -11.28 -3.16 -10.42
CA ASP A 125 -12.57 -2.85 -9.83
C ASP A 125 -12.51 -1.50 -9.10
N SER A 126 -13.54 -0.67 -9.26
CA SER A 126 -13.64 0.67 -8.64
C SER A 126 -13.91 0.63 -7.13
N THR A 127 -13.65 -0.49 -6.47
CA THR A 127 -13.92 -0.73 -5.06
C THR A 127 -12.73 -0.28 -4.22
N ALA A 128 -12.94 0.73 -3.37
CA ALA A 128 -11.94 1.15 -2.40
C ALA A 128 -11.70 0.06 -1.35
N CYS A 129 -10.47 -0.07 -0.85
CA CYS A 129 -10.16 -0.95 0.28
C CYS A 129 -10.32 -0.17 1.59
N ASN A 130 -11.15 -0.67 2.50
CA ASN A 130 -11.39 -0.05 3.79
C ASN A 130 -10.92 -0.95 4.92
N TYR A 131 -10.21 -0.34 5.88
CA TYR A 131 -9.92 -0.93 7.17
C TYR A 131 -10.67 -0.15 8.25
N SER A 132 -11.42 -0.85 9.10
CA SER A 132 -12.18 -0.21 10.17
C SER A 132 -11.98 -0.88 11.52
N CYS A 133 -12.10 -0.08 12.57
CA CYS A 133 -12.17 -0.52 13.96
C CYS A 133 -13.04 0.47 14.74
N SER A 134 -13.56 0.04 15.87
CA SER A 134 -14.44 0.84 16.69
C SER A 134 -14.28 0.54 18.16
N PHE A 135 -14.65 1.51 18.99
CA PHE A 135 -14.79 1.35 20.43
C PHE A 135 -16.18 1.79 20.85
N ASP A 136 -16.88 0.93 21.58
CA ASP A 136 -18.17 1.22 22.20
C ASP A 136 -17.95 1.62 23.66
N PHE A 137 -18.18 2.89 23.96
CA PHE A 137 -18.05 3.46 25.30
C PHE A 137 -19.20 3.05 26.25
N GLY A 138 -20.30 2.51 25.72
CA GLY A 138 -21.45 2.04 26.50
C GLY A 138 -21.26 0.59 26.93
N ALA A 139 -20.73 -0.23 26.03
CA ALA A 139 -20.41 -1.64 26.30
C ALA A 139 -18.99 -1.86 26.84
N GLY A 140 -18.09 -0.87 26.68
CA GLY A 140 -16.67 -1.01 27.01
C GLY A 140 -15.92 -1.98 26.08
N THR A 141 -16.39 -2.17 24.85
CA THR A 141 -15.87 -3.17 23.93
C THR A 141 -15.18 -2.54 22.73
N ALA A 142 -13.99 -3.02 22.40
CA ALA A 142 -13.28 -2.68 21.17
C ALA A 142 -13.52 -3.74 20.09
N THR A 143 -13.66 -3.33 18.84
CA THR A 143 -13.61 -4.22 17.67
C THR A 143 -12.20 -4.27 17.11
N ARG A 144 -11.79 -5.45 16.65
CA ARG A 144 -10.50 -5.63 15.98
C ARG A 144 -10.53 -4.93 14.63
N LEU A 145 -9.36 -4.49 14.16
CA LEU A 145 -9.19 -4.00 12.79
C LEU A 145 -9.64 -5.07 11.78
N LEU A 146 -10.60 -4.72 10.93
CA LEU A 146 -11.18 -5.61 9.93
C LEU A 146 -11.08 -4.96 8.53
N PRO A 147 -10.56 -5.67 7.52
CA PRO A 147 -10.67 -5.26 6.12
C PRO A 147 -12.09 -5.49 5.59
N ASP A 148 -12.50 -4.69 4.62
CA ASP A 148 -13.70 -4.93 3.82
C ASP A 148 -13.42 -5.82 2.60
N ALA A 149 -14.48 -6.15 1.85
CA ALA A 149 -14.39 -6.94 0.62
C ALA A 149 -13.66 -6.20 -0.53
N GLY A 150 -13.39 -4.90 -0.36
CA GLY A 150 -12.63 -4.09 -1.30
C GLY A 150 -11.11 -4.23 -1.12
N CYS A 151 -10.65 -4.82 -0.02
CA CYS A 151 -9.26 -5.21 0.16
C CYS A 151 -9.00 -6.58 -0.49
N TRP A 152 -7.74 -6.83 -0.88
CA TRP A 152 -7.22 -8.06 -1.54
C TRP A 152 -7.40 -8.12 -3.07
#